data_AF-A0A392PUM5-F1
#
_entry.id   AF-A0A392PUM5-F1
#
_cell.length_a   1.000
_cell.length_b   1.000
_cell.length_c   1.000
_cell.angle_alpha   90.00
_cell.angle_beta   90.00
_cell.angle_gamma   90.00
#
_symmetry.space_group_name_H-M   'P 1'
#
loop_
_entity.id
_entity.type
_entity.pdbx_description
1 polymer ?
#
loop_
_entity_poly.entity_id
_entity_poly.type
_entity_poly.pdbx_seq_one_letter_code
_entity_poly.pdbx_strand_id
1 'polypeptide(L)'
;MLQPQSFDIQRQDSEIEAAKWMPIEDYAAQPFVQENELFKFIAKICLTKLDGNYTGFSNVASTTTSGKKVYLYFNNNANAGHLLASKHDQV
;
A
#
# COMPACT_ATOMS: atom_id res chain seq x y z
N MET A 1 1.39 -0.93 -2.78
CA MET A 1 2.64 -1.37 -2.15
C MET A 1 3.55 -0.17 -2.02
N LEU A 2 4.34 -0.11 -0.96
CA LEU A 2 5.38 0.91 -0.82
C LEU A 2 6.42 0.72 -1.92
N GLN A 3 6.95 1.82 -2.45
CA GLN A 3 8.03 1.78 -3.44
C GLN A 3 9.35 2.01 -2.70
N PRO A 4 10.32 1.08 -2.80
CA PRO A 4 11.62 1.27 -2.16
C PRO A 4 12.36 2.44 -2.82
N GLN A 5 13.00 3.27 -2.00
CA GLN A 5 13.92 4.32 -2.47
C GLN A 5 15.37 3.79 -2.61
N SER A 6 15.68 2.69 -1.93
CA SER A 6 16.93 1.93 -2.02
C SER A 6 16.63 0.45 -1.80
N PHE A 7 17.52 -0.42 -2.28
CA PHE A 7 17.50 -1.86 -2.02
C PHE A 7 18.51 -2.27 -0.95
N ASP A 8 19.35 -1.35 -0.48
CA ASP A 8 20.31 -1.62 0.59
C ASP A 8 19.56 -1.77 1.92
N ILE A 9 19.76 -2.92 2.57
CA ILE A 9 19.14 -3.22 3.85
C ILE A 9 20.08 -2.77 4.96
N GLN A 10 19.65 -1.75 5.70
CA GLN A 10 20.24 -1.39 6.99
C GLN A 10 19.39 -2.02 8.09
N ARG A 11 19.89 -3.10 8.70
CA ARG A 11 19.15 -3.79 9.77
C ARG A 11 19.05 -2.89 10.99
N GLN A 12 17.86 -2.80 11.56
CA GLN A 12 17.68 -2.20 12.88
C GLN A 12 17.95 -3.26 13.94
N ASP A 13 19.08 -3.14 14.63
CA ASP A 13 19.59 -4.16 15.56
C ASP A 13 18.75 -4.33 16.83
N SER A 14 17.76 -3.47 17.08
CA SER A 14 17.01 -3.43 18.33
C SER A 14 15.85 -4.44 18.43
N GLU A 15 15.29 -4.91 17.31
CA GLU A 15 14.04 -5.72 17.33
C GLU A 15 14.04 -6.93 16.39
N ILE A 16 14.80 -6.91 15.28
CA ILE A 16 14.77 -7.98 14.28
C ILE A 16 16.11 -8.71 14.16
N GLU A 17 16.07 -10.04 14.12
CA GLU A 17 17.26 -10.87 13.96
C GLU A 17 17.88 -10.70 12.56
N ALA A 18 17.07 -10.74 11.51
CA ALA A 18 17.53 -10.62 10.13
C ALA A 18 16.48 -9.98 9.22
N ALA A 19 16.94 -9.37 8.14
CA ALA A 19 16.12 -8.90 7.03
C ALA A 19 16.82 -9.23 5.72
N LYS A 20 16.04 -9.71 4.74
CA LYS A 20 16.53 -9.98 3.38
C LYS A 20 15.40 -9.74 2.38
N TRP A 21 15.77 -9.44 1.14
CA TRP A 21 14.83 -9.54 0.03
C TRP A 21 14.47 -11.01 -0.21
N MET A 22 13.20 -11.26 -0.48
CA MET A 22 12.65 -12.58 -0.78
C MET A 22 11.69 -12.42 -1.96
N PRO A 23 11.79 -13.27 -3.00
CA PRO A 23 10.76 -13.34 -4.03
C PRO A 23 9.38 -13.54 -3.42
N ILE A 24 8.36 -12.90 -3.96
CA ILE A 24 7.01 -12.97 -3.39
C ILE A 24 6.43 -14.39 -3.51
N GLU A 25 6.86 -15.14 -4.52
CA GLU A 25 6.50 -16.52 -4.78
C GLU A 25 7.07 -17.43 -3.70
N ASP A 26 8.34 -17.21 -3.32
CA ASP A 26 8.98 -17.91 -2.21
C ASP A 26 8.28 -17.59 -0.88
N TYR A 27 7.89 -16.32 -0.66
CA TYR A 27 7.11 -15.94 0.51
C TYR A 27 5.75 -16.66 0.54
N ALA A 28 5.03 -16.64 -0.58
CA ALA A 28 3.72 -17.25 -0.70
C ALA A 28 3.77 -18.77 -0.52
N ALA A 29 4.86 -19.43 -0.93
CA ALA A 29 5.04 -20.87 -0.80
C ALA A 29 5.40 -21.33 0.62
N GLN A 30 5.68 -20.43 1.56
CA GLN A 30 6.04 -20.81 2.93
C GLN A 30 4.89 -21.59 3.60
N PRO A 31 5.18 -22.69 4.34
CA PRO A 31 4.15 -23.54 4.95
C PRO A 31 3.15 -22.76 5.80
N PHE A 32 3.63 -21.85 6.66
CA PHE A 32 2.75 -21.06 7.53
C PHE A 32 1.78 -20.14 6.76
N VAL A 33 2.15 -19.70 5.56
CA VAL A 33 1.29 -18.90 4.68
C VAL A 33 0.21 -19.79 4.06
N GLN A 34 0.57 -21.00 3.64
CA GLN A 34 -0.35 -21.94 3.00
C GLN A 34 -1.33 -22.61 3.96
N GLU A 35 -0.90 -22.86 5.20
CA GLU A 35 -1.71 -23.50 6.26
C GLU A 35 -2.79 -22.56 6.83
N ASN A 36 -2.63 -21.25 6.65
CA ASN A 36 -3.55 -20.25 7.18
C ASN A 36 -4.25 -19.50 6.05
N GLU A 37 -5.58 -19.67 5.94
CA GLU A 37 -6.38 -19.08 4.86
C GLU A 37 -6.31 -17.54 4.81
N LEU A 38 -6.17 -16.87 5.97
CA LEU A 38 -5.99 -15.42 6.00
C LEU A 38 -4.65 -15.02 5.38
N PHE A 39 -3.56 -15.68 5.75
CA PHE A 39 -2.24 -15.39 5.18
C PHE A 39 -2.17 -15.73 3.69
N LYS A 40 -2.78 -16.85 3.28
CA LYS A 40 -2.91 -17.22 1.87
C LYS A 40 -3.67 -16.15 1.07
N PHE A 41 -4.75 -15.61 1.63
CA PHE A 41 -5.51 -14.53 1.00
C PHE A 41 -4.69 -13.23 0.89
N ILE A 42 -3.94 -12.88 1.94
CA ILE A 42 -3.03 -11.72 1.92
C ILE A 42 -1.94 -11.89 0.84
N ALA A 43 -1.30 -13.06 0.77
CA ALA A 43 -0.30 -13.36 -0.25
C ALA A 43 -0.89 -13.24 -1.67
N LYS A 44 -2.12 -13.72 -1.88
CA LYS A 44 -2.84 -13.57 -3.16
C LYS A 44 -3.06 -12.10 -3.53
N ILE A 45 -3.42 -11.23 -2.58
CA ILE A 45 -3.55 -9.79 -2.83
C ILE A 45 -2.21 -9.20 -3.27
N CYS A 46 -1.12 -9.57 -2.59
CA CYS A 46 0.21 -9.09 -2.93
C CYS A 46 0.65 -9.49 -4.35
N LEU A 47 0.46 -10.76 -4.71
CA LEU A 47 0.73 -11.27 -6.06
C LEU A 47 -0.12 -10.54 -7.12
N THR A 48 -1.43 -10.43 -6.90
CA THR A 48 -2.34 -9.73 -7.83
C THR A 48 -1.96 -8.25 -7.99
N LYS A 49 -1.39 -7.61 -6.96
CA LYS A 49 -0.89 -6.24 -7.05
C LYS A 49 0.37 -6.13 -7.90
N LEU A 50 1.28 -7.09 -7.82
CA LEU A 50 2.48 -7.13 -8.65
C LEU A 50 2.13 -7.33 -10.13
N ASP A 51 1.11 -8.12 -10.42
CA ASP A 51 0.58 -8.30 -11.78
C ASP A 51 -0.16 -7.06 -12.32
N GLY A 52 -0.29 -5.99 -11.54
CA GLY A 52 -1.04 -4.78 -11.91
C GLY A 52 -2.56 -4.93 -11.81
N ASN A 53 -3.07 -6.09 -11.42
CA ASN A 53 -4.49 -6.44 -11.40
C ASN A 53 -5.20 -6.10 -10.08
N TYR A 54 -4.51 -5.46 -9.13
CA TYR A 54 -5.10 -4.98 -7.88
C TYR A 54 -4.97 -3.45 -7.78
N THR A 55 -6.10 -2.75 -7.85
CA THR A 55 -6.09 -1.27 -7.86
C THR A 55 -5.94 -0.71 -6.45
N GLY A 56 -6.52 -1.37 -5.44
CA GLY A 56 -6.47 -0.92 -4.05
C GLY A 56 -7.08 0.48 -3.86
N PHE A 57 -6.74 1.12 -2.74
CA PHE A 57 -7.07 2.52 -2.45
C PHE A 57 -5.81 3.38 -2.53
N SER A 58 -5.99 4.62 -2.97
CA SER A 58 -4.94 5.65 -3.01
C SER A 58 -5.28 6.79 -2.06
N ASN A 59 -4.27 7.46 -1.52
CA ASN A 59 -4.49 8.62 -0.66
C ASN A 59 -4.72 9.89 -1.49
N VAL A 60 -5.56 10.78 -0.98
CA VAL A 60 -5.72 12.15 -1.46
C VAL A 60 -5.71 13.08 -0.27
N ALA A 61 -4.81 14.06 -0.29
CA ALA A 61 -4.75 15.10 0.74
C ALA A 61 -5.92 16.09 0.57
N SER A 62 -6.59 16.39 1.67
CA SER A 62 -7.68 17.37 1.78
C SER A 62 -7.56 18.16 3.09
N THR A 63 -8.46 19.14 3.28
CA THR A 63 -8.48 20.02 4.44
C THR A 63 -9.91 20.13 4.98
N THR A 64 -10.09 19.99 6.30
CA THR A 64 -11.39 20.19 6.94
C THR A 64 -11.75 21.67 6.98
N THR A 65 -13.03 22.01 7.22
CA THR A 65 -13.48 23.39 7.43
C THR A 65 -12.75 24.10 8.58
N SER A 66 -12.26 23.33 9.56
CA SER A 66 -11.42 23.84 10.65
C SER A 66 -9.92 23.97 10.32
N GLY A 67 -9.53 23.78 9.06
CA GLY A 67 -8.14 23.93 8.59
C GLY A 67 -7.23 22.72 8.84
N LYS A 68 -7.75 21.58 9.32
CA LYS A 68 -6.93 20.39 9.60
C LYS A 68 -6.65 19.61 8.33
N LYS A 69 -5.39 19.24 8.11
CA LYS A 69 -4.98 18.34 7.01
C LYS A 69 -5.53 16.93 7.27
N VAL A 70 -6.17 16.35 6.27
CA VAL A 70 -6.70 14.98 6.30
C VAL A 70 -6.30 14.23 5.03
N TYR A 71 -6.32 12.90 5.08
CA TYR A 71 -6.06 12.04 3.93
C TYR A 71 -7.25 11.10 3.73
N LEU A 72 -7.85 11.16 2.55
CA LEU A 72 -8.93 10.27 2.15
C LEU A 72 -8.33 9.11 1.37
N TYR A 73 -8.73 7.88 1.72
CA TYR A 73 -8.30 6.67 1.03
C TYR A 73 -9.49 6.10 0.28
N PHE A 74 -9.43 6.11 -1.04
CA PHE A 74 -10.50 5.59 -1.89
C PHE A 74 -9.94 5.02 -3.20
N ASN A 75 -10.79 4.28 -3.91
CA ASN A 75 -10.47 3.77 -5.23
C ASN A 75 -10.53 4.93 -6.24
N ASN A 76 -9.37 5.32 -6.78
CA ASN A 76 -9.22 6.47 -7.68
C ASN A 76 -9.59 6.16 -9.14
N ASN A 77 -10.03 4.93 -9.44
CA ASN A 77 -10.37 4.48 -10.79
C ASN A 77 -11.75 5.02 -11.22
N ALA A 78 -12.55 5.53 -10.28
CA ALA A 78 -13.83 6.16 -10.53
C ALA A 78 -13.64 7.69 -10.57
N ASN A 79 -13.47 8.26 -11.76
CA ASN A 79 -13.67 9.68 -12.09
C ASN A 79 -13.46 10.69 -10.94
N ALA A 80 -12.26 10.72 -10.33
CA ALA A 80 -11.95 11.65 -9.24
C ALA A 80 -11.75 13.11 -9.70
N GLY A 81 -12.06 13.42 -10.98
CA GLY A 81 -12.03 14.78 -11.52
C GLY A 81 -12.86 15.76 -10.70
N HIS A 82 -13.97 15.31 -10.10
CA HIS A 82 -14.81 16.16 -9.24
C HIS A 82 -14.23 16.43 -7.84
N LEU A 83 -13.39 15.54 -7.28
CA LEU A 83 -12.82 15.71 -5.94
C LEU A 83 -11.60 16.64 -5.94
N LEU A 84 -10.87 16.70 -7.07
CA LEU A 84 -9.71 17.59 -7.23
C LEU A 84 -10.08 18.99 -7.72
N ALA A 85 -11.26 19.16 -8.33
CA ALA A 85 -11.76 20.45 -8.85
C ALA A 85 -12.09 21.49 -7.76
N SER A 86 -12.23 21.08 -6.49
CA SER A 86 -12.56 22.00 -5.38
C SER A 86 -11.37 22.88 -4.91
N LYS A 87 -10.22 22.81 -5.57
CA LYS A 87 -9.00 23.56 -5.19
C LYS A 87 -8.88 24.96 -5.77
N HIS A 88 -9.85 25.46 -6.56
CA HIS A 88 -9.69 26.71 -7.32
C HIS A 88 -10.62 27.88 -6.98
N ASP A 89 -11.53 27.77 -6.01
CA ASP A 89 -12.39 28.90 -5.64
C ASP A 89 -12.34 29.20 -4.14
N GLN A 90 -11.23 29.78 -3.68
CA GLN A 90 -11.23 30.70 -2.53
C GLN A 90 -10.15 31.78 -2.74
N VAL A 91 -10.55 32.87 -3.42
CA VAL A 91 -9.96 34.22 -3.29
C VAL A 91 -10.97 35.07 -2.52
#